data_AF-A0A1W2BTU1-F1
#
_entry.id   AF-A0A1W2BTU1-F1
#
_cell.length_a   1.000
_cell.length_b   1.000
_cell.length_c   1.000
_cell.angle_alpha   90.00
_cell.angle_beta   90.00
_cell.angle_gamma   90.00
#
_symmetry.space_group_name_H-M   'P 1'
#
loop_
_entity.id
_entity.type
_entity.pdbx_description
1 polymer ?
#
loop_
_entity_poly.entity_id
_entity_poly.type
_entity_poly.pdbx_seq_one_letter_code
_entity_poly.pdbx_strand_id
1 'polypeptide(L)'
;MRAIFWKFCLVGLTGLILSGCCSNVTTDPREGGLAGGVCGTTTGAYDRRLAALGARAGSLQSANAGLQARLASTNREATSLAQEITAKRRQLAAVQSELDKLQRLASEKETLRAEITGLKAEARAREARIMQIEKGMRSAANDRIREDARRQAEGVPVDDLLKRIRDIRAEAQ
;
A
#
# COMPACT_ATOMS: atom_id res chain seq x y z
N MET A 1 83.17 -55.74 -61.22
CA MET A 1 81.92 -55.39 -60.51
C MET A 1 82.21 -54.75 -59.14
N ARG A 2 82.85 -53.57 -59.07
CA ARG A 2 83.13 -52.89 -57.79
C ARG A 2 82.85 -51.37 -57.78
N ALA A 3 82.48 -50.78 -58.92
CA ALA A 3 82.33 -49.32 -59.05
C ALA A 3 80.87 -48.81 -59.01
N ILE A 4 79.87 -49.70 -59.02
CA ILE A 4 78.45 -49.30 -59.08
C ILE A 4 77.84 -49.13 -57.68
N PHE A 5 78.37 -49.82 -56.66
CA PHE A 5 77.82 -49.81 -55.30
C PHE A 5 78.05 -48.50 -54.54
N TRP A 6 79.08 -47.72 -54.90
CA TRP A 6 79.39 -46.46 -54.22
C TRP A 6 78.41 -45.34 -54.57
N LYS A 7 77.84 -45.36 -55.80
CA LYS A 7 76.91 -44.31 -56.25
C LYS A 7 75.52 -44.41 -55.60
N PHE A 8 75.10 -45.60 -55.15
CA PHE A 8 73.79 -45.77 -54.51
C PHE A 8 73.77 -45.39 -53.02
N CYS A 9 74.90 -45.43 -52.33
CA CYS A 9 74.96 -45.06 -50.91
C CYS A 9 74.88 -43.53 -50.71
N LEU A 10 75.34 -42.74 -51.68
CA LEU A 10 75.36 -41.27 -51.57
C LEU A 10 73.98 -40.61 -51.83
N VAL A 11 73.04 -41.32 -52.45
CA VAL A 11 71.70 -40.81 -52.78
C VAL A 11 70.67 -41.13 -51.68
N GLY A 12 70.92 -42.13 -50.84
CA GLY A 12 70.05 -42.46 -49.71
C GLY A 12 70.19 -41.53 -48.50
N LEU A 13 71.34 -40.85 -48.34
CA LEU A 13 71.64 -40.02 -47.17
C LEU A 13 71.11 -38.58 -47.29
N THR A 14 70.84 -38.10 -48.50
CA THR A 14 70.33 -36.73 -48.76
C THR A 14 68.80 -36.61 -48.68
N GLY A 15 68.06 -37.72 -48.73
CA GLY A 15 66.59 -37.72 -48.62
C GLY A 15 66.04 -37.55 -47.21
N LEU A 16 66.86 -37.77 -46.17
CA LEU A 16 66.43 -37.79 -44.77
C LEU A 16 66.60 -36.44 -44.05
N ILE A 17 67.26 -35.45 -44.67
CA ILE A 17 67.61 -34.17 -44.04
C ILE A 17 66.52 -33.09 -44.24
N LEU A 18 65.55 -33.30 -45.15
CA LEU A 18 64.48 -32.30 -45.40
C LEU A 18 63.21 -32.47 -44.55
N SER A 19 63.08 -33.53 -43.76
CA SER A 19 61.86 -33.78 -42.97
C SER A 19 61.79 -33.02 -41.63
N GLY A 20 62.80 -32.20 -41.30
CA GLY A 20 62.95 -31.58 -39.98
C GLY A 20 62.70 -30.08 -39.88
N CYS A 21 62.43 -29.35 -40.99
CA CYS A 21 62.47 -27.88 -40.97
C CYS A 21 61.24 -27.15 -40.40
N CYS A 22 60.13 -27.83 -40.08
CA CYS A 22 58.93 -27.17 -39.54
C CYS A 22 58.73 -27.33 -38.02
N SER A 23 59.60 -28.03 -37.28
CA SER A 23 59.40 -28.25 -35.83
C SER A 23 59.87 -27.10 -34.94
N ASN A 24 60.66 -26.15 -35.47
CA ASN A 24 61.22 -25.02 -34.70
C ASN A 24 60.86 -23.63 -35.27
N VAL A 25 60.01 -23.56 -36.29
CA VAL A 25 59.54 -22.29 -36.89
C VAL A 25 58.15 -21.99 -36.35
N THR A 26 57.97 -20.80 -35.76
CA THR A 26 56.67 -20.32 -35.31
C THR A 26 55.69 -20.26 -36.50
N THR A 27 54.50 -20.82 -36.30
CA THR A 27 53.41 -20.80 -37.29
C THR A 27 52.64 -19.47 -37.27
N ASP A 28 53.13 -18.49 -36.50
CA ASP A 28 52.61 -17.12 -36.53
C ASP A 28 53.21 -16.35 -37.71
N PRO A 29 52.42 -15.85 -38.68
CA PRO A 29 52.94 -15.08 -39.82
C PRO A 29 53.62 -13.78 -39.41
N ARG A 30 53.30 -13.24 -38.22
CA ARG A 30 53.92 -12.01 -37.72
C ARG A 30 55.30 -12.24 -37.12
N GLU A 31 55.62 -13.47 -36.73
CA GLU A 31 56.89 -13.82 -36.08
C GLU A 31 57.74 -14.80 -36.90
N GLY A 32 57.14 -15.58 -37.82
CA GLY A 32 57.79 -16.69 -38.54
C GLY A 32 58.14 -16.44 -40.00
N GLY A 33 57.78 -15.27 -40.55
CA GLY A 33 58.07 -14.90 -41.95
C GLY A 33 57.50 -15.89 -42.98
N LEU A 34 58.09 -15.92 -44.18
CA LEU A 34 57.63 -16.77 -45.30
C LEU A 34 57.70 -18.28 -44.97
N ALA A 35 58.71 -18.73 -44.22
CA ALA A 35 58.85 -20.12 -43.81
C ALA A 35 57.74 -20.55 -42.80
N GLY A 36 57.41 -19.68 -41.85
CA GLY A 36 56.28 -19.89 -40.93
C GLY A 36 54.92 -19.83 -41.62
N GLY A 37 54.81 -19.02 -42.67
CA GLY A 37 53.66 -19.00 -43.58
C GLY A 37 53.42 -20.34 -44.27
N VAL A 38 54.44 -20.91 -44.93
CA VAL A 38 54.35 -22.19 -45.66
C VAL A 38 54.19 -23.38 -44.70
N CYS A 39 54.90 -23.40 -43.57
CA CYS A 39 54.68 -24.44 -42.55
C CYS A 39 53.29 -24.30 -41.92
N GLY A 40 52.77 -23.09 -41.70
CA GLY A 40 51.44 -22.87 -41.14
C GLY A 40 50.30 -23.33 -42.05
N THR A 41 50.45 -23.19 -43.38
CA THR A 41 49.48 -23.68 -44.37
C THR A 41 49.55 -25.19 -44.55
N THR A 42 50.76 -25.78 -44.59
CA THR A 42 50.93 -27.24 -44.70
C THR A 42 50.57 -28.01 -43.43
N THR A 43 50.69 -27.40 -42.24
CA THR A 43 50.35 -28.03 -40.94
C THR A 43 48.92 -27.77 -40.45
N GLY A 44 48.12 -26.99 -41.20
CA GLY A 44 46.75 -26.62 -40.82
C GLY A 44 46.67 -25.77 -39.54
N ALA A 45 47.74 -25.07 -39.15
CA ALA A 45 47.77 -24.24 -37.96
C ALA A 45 46.86 -23.00 -38.10
N TYR A 46 46.77 -22.44 -39.32
CA TYR A 46 45.85 -21.34 -39.64
C TYR A 46 44.39 -21.76 -39.50
N ASP A 47 44.01 -22.90 -40.07
CA ASP A 47 42.64 -23.39 -40.03
C ASP A 47 42.19 -23.63 -38.58
N ARG A 48 43.09 -24.15 -37.73
CA ARG A 48 42.83 -24.29 -36.29
C ARG A 48 42.64 -22.95 -35.58
N ARG A 49 43.44 -21.92 -35.91
CA ARG A 49 43.27 -20.57 -35.34
C ARG A 49 41.96 -19.92 -35.81
N LEU A 50 41.63 -20.03 -37.09
CA LEU A 50 40.38 -19.51 -37.65
C LEU A 50 39.16 -20.24 -37.06
N ALA A 51 39.23 -21.56 -36.91
CA ALA A 51 38.18 -22.33 -36.23
C ALA A 51 38.04 -21.91 -34.76
N ALA A 52 39.15 -21.70 -34.04
CA ALA A 52 39.11 -21.24 -32.65
C ALA A 52 38.55 -19.81 -32.51
N LEU A 53 38.90 -18.90 -33.41
CA LEU A 53 38.33 -17.54 -33.47
C LEU A 53 36.84 -17.58 -33.82
N GLY A 54 36.44 -18.41 -34.79
CA GLY A 54 35.04 -18.62 -35.15
C GLY A 54 34.22 -19.17 -33.99
N ALA A 55 34.75 -20.16 -33.26
CA ALA A 55 34.12 -20.70 -32.06
C ALA A 55 33.99 -19.65 -30.94
N ARG A 56 35.01 -18.82 -30.72
CA ARG A 56 34.96 -17.70 -29.76
C ARG A 56 33.93 -16.65 -30.16
N ALA A 57 33.90 -16.26 -31.44
CA ALA A 57 32.93 -15.30 -31.96
C ALA A 57 31.50 -15.82 -31.82
N GLY A 58 31.25 -17.10 -32.15
CA GLY A 58 29.96 -17.75 -31.94
C GLY A 58 29.54 -17.77 -30.47
N SER A 59 30.45 -18.14 -29.56
CA SER A 59 30.19 -18.13 -28.12
C SER A 59 29.85 -16.74 -27.59
N LEU A 60 30.62 -15.71 -28.00
CA LEU A 60 30.34 -14.32 -27.63
C LEU A 60 28.99 -13.84 -28.19
N GLN A 61 28.65 -14.20 -29.43
CA GLN A 61 27.36 -13.86 -30.02
C GLN A 61 26.20 -14.49 -29.23
N SER A 62 26.30 -15.77 -28.87
CA SER A 62 25.30 -16.45 -28.03
C SER A 62 25.18 -15.82 -26.65
N ALA A 63 26.31 -15.48 -26.01
CA ALA A 63 26.30 -14.81 -24.72
C ALA A 63 25.63 -13.43 -24.81
N ASN A 64 25.93 -12.66 -25.86
CA ASN A 64 25.36 -11.33 -26.06
C ASN A 64 23.84 -11.40 -26.32
N ALA A 65 23.38 -12.37 -27.12
CA ALA A 65 21.95 -12.63 -27.30
C ALA A 65 21.25 -13.00 -25.98
N GLY A 66 21.90 -13.83 -25.14
CA GLY A 66 21.40 -14.18 -23.82
C GLY A 66 21.30 -12.98 -22.87
N LEU A 67 22.30 -12.10 -22.87
CA LEU A 67 22.29 -10.86 -22.08
C LEU A 67 21.19 -9.89 -22.55
N GLN A 68 21.00 -9.73 -23.86
CA GLN A 68 19.92 -8.91 -24.41
C GLN A 68 18.54 -9.42 -24.02
N ALA A 69 18.32 -10.74 -24.07
CA ALA A 69 17.07 -11.35 -23.62
C ALA A 69 16.81 -11.11 -22.13
N ARG A 70 17.84 -11.26 -21.28
CA ARG A 70 17.74 -10.97 -19.84
C ARG A 70 17.42 -9.49 -19.58
N LEU A 71 18.11 -8.57 -20.25
CA LEU A 71 17.87 -7.14 -20.13
C LEU A 71 16.43 -6.78 -20.55
N ALA A 72 15.92 -7.38 -21.62
CA ALA A 72 14.53 -7.20 -22.04
C ALA A 72 13.53 -7.72 -20.98
N SER A 73 13.81 -8.89 -20.37
CA SER A 73 12.98 -9.42 -19.27
C SER A 73 12.98 -8.49 -18.06
N THR A 74 14.15 -8.09 -17.59
CA THR A 74 14.30 -7.21 -16.44
C THR A 74 13.64 -5.86 -16.67
N ASN A 75 13.70 -5.30 -17.87
CA ASN A 75 13.01 -4.05 -18.19
C ASN A 75 11.48 -4.21 -18.15
N ARG A 76 10.93 -5.35 -18.58
CA ARG A 76 9.49 -5.63 -18.48
C ARG A 76 9.07 -5.77 -17.01
N GLU A 77 9.84 -6.49 -16.21
CA GLU A 77 9.60 -6.63 -14.77
C GLU A 77 9.65 -5.27 -14.07
N ALA A 78 10.65 -4.45 -14.35
CA ALA A 78 10.77 -3.10 -13.79
C ALA A 78 9.57 -2.22 -14.17
N THR A 79 9.10 -2.31 -15.42
CA THR A 79 7.91 -1.57 -15.88
C THR A 79 6.64 -2.05 -15.16
N SER A 80 6.47 -3.36 -15.00
CA SER A 80 5.34 -3.95 -14.26
C SER A 80 5.34 -3.48 -12.80
N LEU A 81 6.48 -3.58 -12.12
CA LEU A 81 6.62 -3.14 -10.74
C LEU A 81 6.36 -1.63 -10.58
N ALA A 82 6.80 -0.80 -11.52
CA ALA A 82 6.50 0.63 -11.51
C ALA A 82 4.99 0.93 -11.62
N GLN A 83 4.27 0.15 -12.44
CA GLN A 83 2.81 0.24 -12.56
C GLN A 83 2.12 -0.21 -11.26
N GLU A 84 2.56 -1.32 -10.68
CA GLU A 84 2.05 -1.80 -9.39
C GLU A 84 2.27 -0.79 -8.26
N ILE A 85 3.46 -0.20 -8.16
CA ILE A 85 3.76 0.83 -7.17
C ILE A 85 2.82 2.03 -7.35
N THR A 86 2.61 2.48 -8.59
CA THR A 86 1.67 3.57 -8.88
C THR A 86 0.24 3.22 -8.46
N ALA A 87 -0.22 2.00 -8.76
CA ALA A 87 -1.54 1.53 -8.36
C ALA A 87 -1.68 1.45 -6.83
N LYS A 88 -0.68 0.91 -6.13
CA LYS A 88 -0.65 0.85 -4.66
C LYS A 88 -0.64 2.22 -4.01
N ARG A 89 0.11 3.19 -4.58
CA ARG A 89 0.08 4.58 -4.10
C ARG A 89 -1.30 5.21 -4.21
N ARG A 90 -2.02 4.96 -5.31
CA ARG A 90 -3.41 5.43 -5.48
C ARG A 90 -4.36 4.79 -4.47
N GLN A 91 -4.23 3.48 -4.24
CA GLN A 91 -5.01 2.78 -3.21
C GLN A 91 -4.75 3.36 -1.82
N LEU A 92 -3.49 3.60 -1.47
CA LEU A 92 -3.12 4.17 -0.18
C LEU A 92 -3.68 5.59 0.01
N ALA A 93 -3.62 6.44 -1.02
CA ALA A 93 -4.21 7.77 -0.98
C ALA A 93 -5.75 7.74 -0.81
N ALA A 94 -6.42 6.79 -1.45
CA ALA A 94 -7.86 6.59 -1.29
C ALA A 94 -8.22 6.18 0.15
N VAL A 95 -7.49 5.20 0.71
CA VAL A 95 -7.68 4.76 2.10
C VAL A 95 -7.40 5.88 3.10
N GLN A 96 -6.38 6.71 2.88
CA GLN A 96 -6.11 7.88 3.72
C GLN A 96 -7.27 8.88 3.67
N SER A 97 -7.82 9.16 2.49
CA SER A 97 -8.99 10.04 2.36
C SER A 97 -10.22 9.49 3.08
N GLU A 98 -10.45 8.17 3.05
CA GLU A 98 -11.52 7.53 3.81
C GLU A 98 -11.30 7.62 5.32
N LEU A 99 -10.06 7.44 5.78
CA LEU A 99 -9.71 7.57 7.19
C LEU A 99 -9.97 9.00 7.69
N ASP A 100 -9.58 10.02 6.92
CA ASP A 100 -9.83 11.43 7.27
C ASP A 100 -11.34 11.72 7.37
N LYS A 101 -12.15 11.16 6.46
CA LYS A 101 -13.61 11.27 6.52
C LYS A 101 -14.18 10.62 7.78
N LEU A 102 -13.72 9.41 8.11
CA LEU A 102 -14.17 8.70 9.31
C LEU A 102 -13.80 9.45 10.59
N GLN A 103 -12.60 10.06 10.65
CA GLN A 103 -12.20 10.88 11.79
C GLN A 103 -13.11 12.11 11.96
N ARG A 104 -13.45 12.79 10.86
CA ARG A 104 -14.41 13.92 10.90
C ARG A 104 -15.77 13.48 11.40
N LEU A 105 -16.32 12.39 10.86
CA LEU A 105 -17.60 11.83 11.30
C LEU A 105 -17.59 11.42 12.78
N ALA A 106 -16.46 10.89 13.27
CA ALA A 106 -16.31 10.56 14.68
C ALA A 106 -16.35 11.83 15.55
N SER A 107 -15.68 12.91 15.15
CA SER A 107 -15.74 14.18 15.87
C SER A 107 -17.15 14.79 15.86
N GLU A 108 -17.82 14.79 14.71
CA GLU A 108 -19.21 15.28 14.55
C GLU A 108 -20.19 14.48 15.42
N LYS A 109 -20.00 13.17 15.51
CA LYS A 109 -20.80 12.32 16.39
C LYS A 109 -20.64 12.70 17.86
N GLU A 110 -19.44 13.04 18.31
CA GLU A 110 -19.22 13.47 19.70
C GLU A 110 -19.79 14.86 19.98
N THR A 111 -19.71 15.80 19.03
CA THR A 111 -20.39 17.11 19.18
C THR A 111 -21.90 16.95 19.25
N LEU A 112 -22.50 16.14 18.37
CA LEU A 112 -23.93 15.84 18.38
C LEU A 112 -24.37 15.15 19.69
N ARG A 113 -23.53 14.25 20.23
CA ARG A 113 -23.79 13.64 21.55
C ARG A 113 -23.82 14.69 22.65
N ALA A 114 -22.85 15.60 22.69
CA ALA A 114 -22.81 16.69 23.66
C ALA A 114 -24.06 17.58 23.53
N GLU A 115 -24.45 17.97 22.32
CA GLU A 115 -25.66 18.75 22.06
C GLU A 115 -26.92 18.03 22.56
N ILE A 116 -27.08 16.73 22.26
CA ILE A 116 -28.22 15.95 22.75
C ILE A 116 -28.25 15.91 24.28
N THR A 117 -27.10 15.78 24.94
CA THR A 117 -27.06 15.81 26.41
C THR A 117 -27.44 17.17 26.98
N GLY A 118 -27.00 18.26 26.36
CA GLY A 118 -27.38 19.62 26.71
C GLY A 118 -28.88 19.87 26.54
N LEU A 119 -29.43 19.53 25.37
CA LEU A 119 -30.86 19.67 25.07
C LEU A 119 -31.72 18.85 26.04
N LYS A 120 -31.28 17.64 26.42
CA LYS A 120 -31.99 16.83 27.44
C LYS A 120 -31.97 17.50 28.82
N ALA A 121 -30.87 18.12 29.21
CA ALA A 121 -30.79 18.85 30.48
C ALA A 121 -31.72 20.08 30.46
N GLU A 122 -31.73 20.84 29.37
CA GLU A 122 -32.64 21.98 29.19
C GLU A 122 -34.11 21.55 29.22
N ALA A 123 -34.47 20.45 28.56
CA ALA A 123 -35.82 19.90 28.57
C ALA A 123 -36.28 19.57 30.00
N ARG A 124 -35.44 18.88 30.78
CA ARG A 124 -35.73 18.58 32.20
C ARG A 124 -35.87 19.84 33.04
N ALA A 125 -35.03 20.85 32.81
CA ALA A 125 -35.13 22.12 33.52
C ALA A 125 -36.45 22.85 33.18
N ARG A 126 -36.88 22.82 31.92
CA ARG A 126 -38.18 23.38 31.50
C ARG A 126 -39.35 22.62 32.12
N GLU A 127 -39.32 21.29 32.13
CA GLU A 127 -40.34 20.46 32.80
C GLU A 127 -40.46 20.78 34.29
N ALA A 128 -39.33 20.93 34.99
CA ALA A 128 -39.32 21.32 36.39
C ALA A 128 -39.95 22.70 36.63
N ARG A 129 -39.66 23.69 35.75
CA ARG A 129 -40.28 25.02 35.83
C ARG A 129 -41.78 24.97 35.58
N ILE A 130 -42.24 24.16 34.62
CA ILE A 130 -43.68 23.98 34.37
C ILE A 130 -44.36 23.41 35.62
N MET A 131 -43.81 22.35 36.23
CA MET A 131 -44.36 21.78 37.46
C MET A 131 -44.41 22.79 38.61
N GLN A 132 -43.38 23.63 38.76
CA GLN A 132 -43.35 24.67 39.79
C GLN A 132 -44.43 25.74 39.54
N ILE A 133 -44.60 26.17 38.29
CA ILE A 133 -45.64 27.11 37.88
C ILE A 133 -47.03 26.52 38.15
N GLU A 134 -47.27 25.27 37.75
CA GLU A 134 -48.53 24.58 38.00
C GLU A 134 -48.86 24.49 39.49
N LYS A 135 -47.88 24.13 40.33
CA LYS A 135 -48.04 24.09 41.78
C LYS A 135 -48.35 25.49 42.34
N GLY A 136 -47.65 26.51 41.87
CA GLY A 136 -47.88 27.90 42.25
C GLY A 136 -49.28 28.38 41.89
N MET A 137 -49.76 28.08 40.68
CA MET A 137 -51.12 28.41 40.24
C MET A 137 -52.18 27.70 41.08
N ARG A 138 -51.99 26.42 41.41
CA ARG A 138 -52.93 25.67 42.28
C ARG A 138 -52.99 26.25 43.69
N SER A 139 -51.85 26.62 44.27
CA SER A 139 -51.83 27.28 45.60
C SER A 139 -52.57 28.61 45.55
N ALA A 140 -52.24 29.46 44.57
CA ALA A 140 -52.89 30.77 44.42
C ALA A 140 -54.40 30.64 44.19
N ALA A 141 -54.86 29.63 43.44
CA ALA A 141 -56.27 29.35 43.26
C ALA A 141 -56.94 28.92 44.58
N ASN A 142 -56.31 28.04 45.36
CA ASN A 142 -56.82 27.63 46.67
C ASN A 142 -56.88 28.79 47.67
N ASP A 143 -55.89 29.68 47.67
CA ASP A 143 -55.87 30.84 48.57
C ASP A 143 -56.97 31.84 48.22
N ARG A 144 -57.25 32.07 46.92
CA ARG A 144 -58.41 32.86 46.48
C ARG A 144 -59.73 32.26 46.96
N ILE A 145 -59.92 30.94 46.80
CA ILE A 145 -61.12 30.25 47.28
C ILE A 145 -61.28 30.42 48.80
N ARG A 146 -60.18 30.33 49.58
CA ARG A 146 -60.20 30.54 51.03
C ARG A 146 -60.54 31.97 51.41
N GLU A 147 -59.98 32.97 50.72
CA GLU A 147 -60.29 34.37 50.96
C GLU A 147 -61.76 34.68 50.65
N ASP A 148 -62.29 34.18 49.53
CA ASP A 148 -63.69 34.35 49.17
C ASP A 148 -64.64 33.68 50.18
N ALA A 149 -64.28 32.49 50.67
CA ALA A 149 -65.03 31.80 51.73
C ALA A 149 -65.01 32.59 53.06
N ARG A 150 -63.88 33.21 53.42
CA ARG A 150 -63.79 34.08 54.61
C ARG A 150 -64.68 35.31 54.48
N ARG A 151 -64.65 35.99 53.34
CA ARG A 151 -65.52 37.14 53.07
C ARG A 151 -67.00 36.78 53.16
N GLN A 152 -67.38 35.61 52.65
CA GLN A 152 -68.75 35.11 52.78
C GLN A 152 -69.13 34.85 54.24
N ALA A 153 -68.25 34.25 55.04
CA ALA A 153 -68.50 33.97 56.45
C ALA A 153 -68.61 35.25 57.31
N GLU A 154 -67.77 36.26 57.06
CA GLU A 154 -67.81 37.55 57.74
C GLU A 154 -69.06 38.38 57.38
N GLY A 155 -69.65 38.14 56.20
CA GLY A 155 -70.87 38.81 55.75
C GLY A 155 -72.19 38.22 56.29
N VAL A 156 -72.17 37.11 57.03
CA VAL A 156 -73.39 36.50 57.60
C VAL A 156 -73.73 37.15 58.95
N PRO A 157 -74.90 37.80 59.11
CA PRO A 157 -75.30 38.37 60.40
C PRO A 157 -75.40 37.29 61.48
N VAL A 158 -74.84 37.56 62.66
CA VAL A 158 -74.83 36.62 63.80
C VAL A 158 -76.25 36.19 64.20
N ASP A 159 -77.23 37.08 64.07
CA ASP A 159 -78.64 36.77 64.33
C ASP A 159 -79.21 35.66 63.43
N ASP A 160 -78.76 35.60 62.18
CA ASP A 160 -79.23 34.61 61.20
C ASP A 160 -78.62 33.22 61.47
N LEU A 161 -77.37 33.20 61.96
CA LEU A 161 -76.71 31.98 62.44
C LEU A 161 -77.39 31.43 63.70
N LEU A 162 -77.71 32.30 64.66
CA LEU A 162 -78.41 31.92 65.88
C LEU A 162 -79.81 31.37 65.60
N LYS A 163 -80.49 31.90 64.58
CA LYS A 163 -81.80 31.41 64.14
C LYS A 163 -81.70 30.00 63.56
N ARG A 164 -80.77 29.77 62.63
CA ARG A 164 -80.50 28.45 62.04
C ARG A 164 -80.12 27.38 63.06
N ILE A 165 -79.29 27.70 64.05
CA ILE A 165 -78.93 26.75 65.12
C ILE A 165 -80.17 26.34 65.93
N ARG A 166 -81.07 27.29 66.18
CA ARG A 166 -82.31 27.03 66.91
C ARG A 166 -83.23 26.11 66.13
N ASP A 167 -83.36 26.35 64.82
CA ASP A 167 -84.21 25.56 63.94
C ASP A 167 -83.70 24.11 63.82
N ILE A 168 -82.39 23.91 63.63
CA ILE A 168 -81.78 22.56 63.60
C ILE A 168 -81.98 21.81 64.93
N ARG A 169 -81.87 22.52 66.06
CA ARG A 169 -82.08 21.93 67.38
C ARG A 169 -83.55 21.52 67.60
N ALA A 170 -84.48 22.24 66.99
CA ALA A 170 -85.90 21.93 67.03
C ALA A 170 -86.26 20.74 66.12
N GLU A 171 -85.55 20.53 65.00
CA GLU A 171 -85.74 19.38 64.11
C GLU A 171 -85.13 18.07 64.66
N ALA A 172 -84.18 18.17 65.59
CA ALA A 172 -83.51 17.01 66.19
C ALA A 172 -84.20 16.45 67.46
N GLN A 173 -85.31 17.06 67.90
CA GLN A 173 -86.13 16.61 69.03
C GLN A 173 -87.46 16.04 68.53
#